data_AF-A0A2E5YQC7-F1
#
_entry.id   AF-A0A2E5YQC7-F1
#
_cell.length_a   1.000
_cell.length_b   1.000
_cell.length_c   1.000
_cell.angle_alpha   90.00
_cell.angle_beta   90.00
_cell.angle_gamma   90.00
#
_symmetry.space_group_name_H-M   'P 1'
#
loop_
_entity.id
_entity.type
_entity.pdbx_description
1 polymer ?
#
loop_
_entity_poly.entity_id
_entity_poly.type
_entity_poly.pdbx_seq_one_letter_code
_entity_poly.pdbx_strand_id
1 'polypeptide(L)'
;MRRAFLVIVTFAAITMLLTWLWTHGGRGYYGYFLKLVAPPIYDAIGFGDARVGAYRQRYINFIPFVGLVLVTPGIVFGRRLIGLFGGLFALFVGHLSLNLTEGVHPKAQLPVVASMISDALPFVIWILVAYPVISGWFADVLVPPAPEESDTVDPPR
;
A
#
# COMPACT_ATOMS: atom_id res chain seq x y z
N MET A 1 11.32 19.91 -11.53
CA MET A 1 10.04 20.33 -10.92
C MET A 1 8.79 19.81 -11.66
N ARG A 2 8.63 20.01 -12.98
CA ARG A 2 7.44 19.57 -13.75
C ARG A 2 7.04 18.10 -13.51
N ARG A 3 8.01 17.18 -13.48
CA ARG A 3 7.77 15.74 -13.25
C ARG A 3 7.20 15.45 -11.86
N ALA A 4 7.77 16.04 -10.81
CA ALA A 4 7.30 15.85 -9.44
C ALA A 4 5.87 16.38 -9.26
N PHE A 5 5.59 17.57 -9.82
CA PHE A 5 4.24 18.14 -9.83
C PHE A 5 3.23 17.21 -10.51
N LEU A 6 3.57 16.67 -11.69
CA LEU A 6 2.71 15.72 -12.40
C LEU A 6 2.44 14.44 -11.58
N VAL A 7 3.46 13.90 -10.89
CA VAL A 7 3.28 12.74 -10.00
C VAL A 7 2.29 13.06 -8.87
N ILE A 8 2.42 14.23 -8.23
CA ILE A 8 1.54 14.65 -7.14
C ILE A 8 0.10 14.84 -7.63
N VAL A 9 -0.09 15.53 -8.76
CA VAL A 9 -1.42 15.74 -9.35
C VAL A 9 -2.05 14.41 -9.76
N THR A 10 -1.28 13.51 -10.36
CA THR A 10 -1.76 12.17 -10.74
C THR A 10 -2.14 11.35 -9.50
N PHE A 11 -1.35 11.44 -8.43
CA PHE A 11 -1.65 10.77 -7.17
C PHE A 11 -2.95 11.27 -6.56
N ALA A 12 -3.14 12.59 -6.51
CA ALA A 12 -4.37 13.20 -6.03
C ALA A 12 -5.57 12.77 -6.88
N ALA A 13 -5.45 12.82 -8.22
CA ALA A 13 -6.52 12.43 -9.12
C ALA A 13 -6.93 10.96 -8.94
N ILE A 14 -5.96 10.03 -8.90
CA ILE A 14 -6.22 8.60 -8.70
C ILE A 14 -6.85 8.34 -7.33
N THR A 15 -6.30 8.91 -6.26
CA THR A 15 -6.83 8.69 -4.91
C THR A 15 -8.22 9.29 -4.72
N MET A 16 -8.51 10.45 -5.32
CA MET A 16 -9.87 11.03 -5.34
C MET A 16 -10.86 10.12 -6.08
N LEU A 17 -10.50 9.63 -7.26
CA LEU A 17 -11.34 8.72 -8.04
C LEU A 17 -11.63 7.42 -7.28
N LEU A 18 -10.58 6.79 -6.73
CA LEU A 18 -10.72 5.57 -5.93
C LEU A 18 -11.54 5.81 -4.67
N THR A 19 -11.41 6.97 -4.03
CA THR A 19 -12.21 7.35 -2.84
C THR A 19 -13.68 7.51 -3.22
N TRP A 20 -13.95 8.17 -4.34
CA TRP A 20 -15.31 8.29 -4.85
C TRP A 20 -15.92 6.91 -5.17
N LEU A 21 -15.21 6.04 -5.88
CA LEU A 21 -15.65 4.67 -6.17
C LEU A 21 -15.88 3.85 -4.88
N TRP A 22 -15.00 4.00 -3.90
CA TRP A 22 -15.10 3.32 -2.62
C TRP A 22 -16.36 3.75 -1.85
N THR A 23 -16.60 5.06 -1.78
CA THR A 23 -17.73 5.65 -1.06
C THR A 23 -19.08 5.38 -1.73
N HIS A 24 -19.15 5.36 -3.06
CA HIS A 24 -20.40 5.17 -3.81
C HIS A 24 -20.81 3.70 -4.03
N GLY A 25 -19.94 2.73 -3.72
CA GLY A 25 -20.31 1.32 -3.88
C GLY A 25 -19.26 0.33 -3.44
N GLY A 26 -17.98 0.68 -3.55
CA GLY A 26 -16.87 -0.21 -3.19
C GLY A 26 -16.98 -0.78 -1.78
N ARG A 27 -17.36 0.05 -0.80
CA ARG A 27 -17.61 -0.39 0.59
C ARG A 27 -18.70 -1.47 0.70
N GLY A 28 -19.77 -1.30 -0.07
CA GLY A 28 -20.90 -2.23 -0.09
C GLY A 28 -20.49 -3.58 -0.70
N TYR A 29 -19.93 -3.52 -1.91
CA TYR A 29 -19.48 -4.71 -2.65
C TYR A 29 -18.38 -5.47 -1.92
N TYR A 30 -17.39 -4.77 -1.37
CA TYR A 30 -16.32 -5.41 -0.61
C TYR A 30 -16.83 -6.07 0.67
N GLY A 31 -17.77 -5.41 1.38
CA GLY A 31 -18.41 -6.02 2.54
C GLY A 31 -19.22 -7.27 2.18
N TYR A 32 -19.90 -7.28 1.03
CA TYR A 32 -20.60 -8.46 0.52
C TYR A 32 -19.62 -9.59 0.17
N PHE A 33 -18.54 -9.25 -0.54
CA PHE A 33 -17.46 -10.18 -0.87
C PHE A 33 -16.85 -10.83 0.39
N LEU A 34 -16.53 -10.06 1.41
CA LEU A 34 -16.01 -10.60 2.68
C LEU A 34 -17.01 -11.55 3.36
N LYS A 35 -18.31 -11.21 3.36
CA LYS A 35 -19.34 -12.11 3.92
C LYS A 35 -19.46 -13.43 3.16
N LEU A 36 -19.14 -13.44 1.86
CA LEU A 36 -19.16 -14.64 1.04
C LEU A 36 -17.91 -15.50 1.26
N VAL A 37 -16.74 -14.87 1.34
CA VAL A 37 -15.44 -15.56 1.32
C VAL A 37 -14.89 -15.87 2.72
N ALA A 38 -15.18 -15.04 3.73
CA ALA A 38 -14.60 -15.22 5.06
C ALA A 38 -15.12 -16.47 5.80
N PRO A 39 -16.44 -16.81 5.81
CA PRO A 39 -16.93 -17.98 6.53
C PRO A 39 -16.23 -19.29 6.15
N PRO A 40 -16.10 -19.69 4.86
CA PRO A 40 -15.42 -20.95 4.53
C PRO A 40 -13.93 -20.92 4.89
N ILE A 41 -13.28 -19.76 4.88
CA ILE A 41 -11.90 -19.63 5.35
C ILE A 41 -11.85 -19.86 6.86
N TYR A 42 -12.71 -19.21 7.63
CA TYR A 42 -12.78 -19.35 9.08
C TYR A 42 -13.11 -20.78 9.50
N ASP A 43 -14.04 -21.44 8.81
CA ASP A 43 -14.33 -22.87 9.00
C ASP A 43 -13.08 -23.72 8.81
N ALA A 44 -12.33 -23.49 7.72
CA ALA A 44 -11.12 -24.24 7.40
C ALA A 44 -9.98 -24.06 8.41
N ILE A 45 -9.92 -22.91 9.11
CA ILE A 45 -8.91 -22.62 10.13
C ILE A 45 -9.42 -22.86 11.57
N GLY A 46 -10.61 -23.47 11.75
CA GLY A 46 -11.13 -23.88 13.06
C GLY A 46 -11.94 -22.83 13.83
N PHE A 47 -12.39 -21.76 13.16
CA PHE A 47 -13.17 -20.66 13.73
C PHE A 47 -14.60 -20.59 13.15
N GLY A 48 -15.28 -21.73 12.97
CA GLY A 48 -16.49 -21.80 12.14
C GLY A 48 -17.74 -21.06 12.63
N ASP A 49 -17.78 -20.68 13.90
CA ASP A 49 -18.83 -19.81 14.44
C ASP A 49 -18.54 -18.32 14.23
N ALA A 50 -17.34 -17.96 13.76
CA ALA A 50 -16.98 -16.58 13.50
C ALA A 50 -17.83 -16.00 12.36
N ARG A 51 -18.27 -14.76 12.54
CA ARG A 51 -19.04 -14.01 11.55
C ARG A 51 -18.38 -12.65 11.32
N VAL A 52 -18.49 -12.16 10.09
CA VAL A 52 -17.87 -10.90 9.67
C VAL A 52 -18.62 -9.71 10.29
N GLY A 53 -17.93 -8.98 11.17
CA GLY A 53 -18.39 -7.73 11.76
C GLY A 53 -18.55 -6.63 10.72
N ALA A 54 -19.59 -5.81 10.85
CA ALA A 54 -19.98 -4.85 9.81
C ALA A 54 -19.23 -3.49 9.87
N TYR A 55 -18.05 -3.41 10.49
CA TYR A 55 -17.31 -2.14 10.62
C TYR A 55 -16.41 -1.83 9.41
N ARG A 56 -17.10 -1.57 8.29
CA ARG A 56 -16.59 -1.35 6.93
C ARG A 56 -15.98 0.02 6.65
N GLN A 57 -15.57 0.78 7.68
CA GLN A 57 -15.11 2.17 7.49
C GLN A 57 -13.60 2.27 7.27
N ARG A 58 -12.81 1.34 7.83
CA ARG A 58 -11.34 1.45 7.87
C ARG A 58 -10.59 0.81 6.70
N TYR A 59 -11.27 0.02 5.87
CA TYR A 59 -10.64 -0.64 4.70
C TYR A 59 -10.35 0.32 3.54
N ILE A 60 -10.11 1.60 3.81
CA ILE A 60 -9.78 2.62 2.83
C ILE A 60 -8.27 2.73 2.58
N ASN A 61 -7.45 2.08 3.43
CA ASN A 61 -5.99 2.04 3.35
C ASN A 61 -5.45 1.50 2.01
N PHE A 62 -6.22 0.71 1.24
CA PHE A 62 -5.84 0.30 -0.12
C PHE A 62 -5.73 1.48 -1.10
N ILE A 63 -6.47 2.57 -0.89
CA ILE A 63 -6.52 3.71 -1.80
C ILE A 63 -5.16 4.41 -1.91
N PRO A 64 -4.56 4.92 -0.80
CA PRO A 64 -3.24 5.53 -0.89
C PRO A 64 -2.19 4.54 -1.39
N PHE A 65 -2.31 3.25 -1.04
CA PHE A 65 -1.42 2.21 -1.54
C PHE A 65 -1.47 2.03 -3.07
N VAL A 66 -2.65 1.78 -3.63
CA VAL A 66 -2.84 1.62 -5.08
C VAL A 66 -2.40 2.90 -5.79
N GLY A 67 -2.77 4.07 -5.25
CA GLY A 67 -2.29 5.36 -5.74
C GLY A 67 -0.77 5.42 -5.83
N LEU A 68 -0.07 5.15 -4.73
CA LEU A 68 1.40 5.16 -4.67
C LEU A 68 2.02 4.19 -5.68
N VAL A 69 1.56 2.94 -5.72
CA VAL A 69 2.10 1.94 -6.64
C VAL A 69 1.84 2.31 -8.10
N LEU A 70 0.72 2.96 -8.44
CA LEU A 70 0.41 3.39 -9.81
C LEU A 70 1.17 4.65 -10.25
N VAL A 71 1.44 5.59 -9.35
CA VAL A 71 2.10 6.84 -9.73
C VAL A 71 3.62 6.78 -9.61
N THR A 72 4.18 5.83 -8.86
CA THR A 72 5.63 5.76 -8.67
C THR A 72 6.32 5.51 -10.01
N PRO A 73 7.13 6.46 -10.50
CA PRO A 73 7.81 6.33 -11.78
C PRO A 73 8.94 5.29 -11.68
N GLY A 74 9.35 4.70 -12.80
CA GLY A 74 10.51 3.80 -12.84
C GLY A 74 10.27 2.38 -12.32
N ILE A 75 9.13 2.09 -11.68
CA ILE A 75 8.75 0.70 -11.36
C ILE A 75 8.37 -0.01 -12.65
N VAL A 76 9.13 -1.05 -13.01
CA VAL A 76 8.84 -1.94 -14.14
C VAL A 76 7.46 -2.60 -13.99
N PHE A 77 6.76 -2.79 -15.10
CA PHE A 77 5.35 -3.22 -15.09
C PHE A 77 5.13 -4.53 -14.33
N GLY A 78 5.96 -5.55 -14.53
CA GLY A 78 5.85 -6.83 -13.81
C GLY A 78 5.97 -6.67 -12.29
N ARG A 79 6.93 -5.86 -11.82
CA ARG A 79 7.10 -5.58 -10.39
C ARG A 79 5.93 -4.78 -9.83
N ARG A 80 5.36 -3.86 -10.62
CA ARG A 80 4.15 -3.11 -10.27
C ARG A 80 2.96 -4.03 -10.07
N LEU A 81 2.74 -4.98 -10.98
CA LEU A 81 1.67 -5.98 -10.84
C LEU A 81 1.86 -6.86 -9.61
N ILE A 82 3.07 -7.41 -9.42
CA ILE A 82 3.39 -8.22 -8.22
C ILE A 82 3.15 -7.40 -6.95
N GLY A 83 3.57 -6.14 -6.94
CA GLY A 83 3.34 -5.22 -5.82
C GLY A 83 1.86 -5.00 -5.55
N LEU A 84 1.07 -4.66 -6.58
CA LEU A 84 -0.38 -4.46 -6.46
C LEU A 84 -1.08 -5.71 -5.93
N PHE A 85 -0.86 -6.86 -6.57
CA PHE A 85 -1.51 -8.10 -6.16
C PHE A 85 -1.06 -8.54 -4.76
N GLY A 86 0.24 -8.50 -4.47
CA GLY A 86 0.78 -8.84 -3.16
C GLY A 86 0.24 -7.93 -2.05
N GLY A 87 0.19 -6.62 -2.29
CA GLY A 87 -0.33 -5.66 -1.32
C GLY A 87 -1.83 -5.75 -1.10
N LEU A 88 -2.62 -5.90 -2.17
CA LEU A 88 -4.07 -6.11 -2.06
C LEU A 88 -4.40 -7.44 -1.36
N PHE A 89 -3.63 -8.50 -1.65
CA PHE A 89 -3.79 -9.78 -0.97
C PHE A 89 -3.46 -9.68 0.52
N ALA A 90 -2.36 -9.02 0.87
CA ALA A 90 -1.98 -8.85 2.27
C ALA A 90 -2.97 -7.97 3.05
N LEU A 91 -3.54 -6.94 2.41
CA LEU A 91 -4.65 -6.16 2.95
C LEU A 91 -5.89 -7.02 3.19
N PHE A 92 -6.23 -7.87 2.23
CA PHE A 92 -7.35 -8.79 2.36
C PHE A 92 -7.16 -9.74 3.55
N VAL A 93 -5.97 -10.33 3.71
CA VAL A 93 -5.63 -11.15 4.87
C VAL A 93 -5.73 -10.34 6.17
N GLY A 94 -5.19 -9.13 6.21
CA GLY A 94 -5.30 -8.23 7.36
C GLY A 94 -6.74 -7.94 7.74
N HIS A 95 -7.61 -7.67 6.75
CA HIS A 95 -9.03 -7.47 6.97
C HIS A 95 -9.71 -8.75 7.49
N LEU A 96 -9.38 -9.93 6.97
CA LEU A 96 -9.90 -11.20 7.49
C LEU A 96 -9.50 -11.40 8.96
N SER A 97 -8.23 -11.16 9.31
CA SER A 97 -7.73 -11.29 10.68
C SER A 97 -8.40 -10.30 11.64
N LEU A 98 -8.59 -9.05 11.23
CA LEU A 98 -9.27 -8.04 12.05
C LEU A 98 -10.77 -8.34 12.22
N ASN A 99 -11.43 -8.89 11.20
CA ASN A 99 -12.83 -9.33 11.35
C ASN A 99 -12.96 -10.51 12.32
N LEU A 100 -11.97 -11.41 12.33
CA LEU A 100 -11.97 -12.54 13.24
C LEU A 100 -11.87 -12.10 14.71
N THR A 101 -11.07 -11.08 15.01
CA THR A 101 -10.93 -10.57 16.39
C THR A 101 -12.22 -9.93 16.91
N GLU A 102 -13.01 -9.27 16.04
CA GLU A 102 -14.34 -8.75 16.40
C GLU A 102 -15.34 -9.88 16.72
N GLY A 103 -15.26 -11.01 16.00
CA GLY A 103 -16.14 -12.17 16.23
C GLY A 103 -15.91 -12.83 17.60
N VAL A 104 -14.67 -12.84 18.08
CA VAL A 104 -14.30 -13.38 19.40
C VAL A 104 -14.63 -12.40 20.53
N HIS A 105 -14.49 -11.09 20.28
CA HIS A 105 -14.75 -10.04 21.27
C HIS A 105 -15.65 -8.92 20.72
N PRO A 106 -16.98 -9.14 20.63
CA PRO A 106 -17.93 -8.24 19.97
C PRO A 106 -18.11 -6.84 20.61
N LYS A 107 -17.46 -6.58 21.75
CA LYS A 107 -17.41 -5.26 22.43
C LYS A 107 -15.99 -4.71 22.59
N ALA A 108 -14.96 -5.45 22.19
CA ALA A 108 -13.61 -4.94 22.20
C ALA A 108 -13.46 -3.95 21.03
N GLN A 109 -12.93 -2.76 21.33
CA GLN A 109 -12.40 -1.92 20.27
C GLN A 109 -11.34 -2.73 19.51
N LEU A 110 -11.34 -2.65 18.18
CA LEU A 110 -10.33 -3.30 17.34
C LEU A 110 -8.94 -3.10 17.96
N PRO A 111 -8.09 -4.14 18.06
CA PRO A 111 -6.78 -3.98 18.66
C PRO A 111 -6.01 -2.91 17.90
N VAL A 112 -5.73 -1.79 18.58
CA VAL A 112 -5.15 -0.59 17.95
C VAL A 112 -3.85 -0.94 17.24
N VAL A 113 -2.99 -1.72 17.89
CA VAL A 113 -1.71 -2.17 17.33
C VAL A 113 -1.92 -3.01 16.07
N ALA A 114 -2.81 -4.01 16.10
CA ALA A 114 -3.06 -4.85 14.92
C ALA A 114 -3.65 -4.04 13.76
N SER A 115 -4.51 -3.06 14.06
CA SER A 115 -5.07 -2.14 13.07
C SER A 115 -3.99 -1.27 12.45
N MET A 116 -3.11 -0.67 13.27
CA MET A 116 -1.97 0.13 12.78
C MET A 116 -1.00 -0.69 11.93
N ILE A 117 -0.71 -1.93 12.31
CA ILE A 117 0.11 -2.83 11.51
C ILE A 117 -0.56 -3.10 10.16
N SER A 118 -1.85 -3.44 10.17
CA SER A 118 -2.62 -3.68 8.94
C SER A 118 -2.66 -2.45 8.04
N ASP A 119 -2.74 -1.24 8.61
CA ASP A 119 -2.76 0.02 7.87
C ASP A 119 -1.39 0.42 7.32
N ALA A 120 -0.30 0.06 8.01
CA ALA A 120 1.07 0.36 7.59
C ALA A 120 1.61 -0.66 6.56
N LEU A 121 1.11 -1.89 6.58
CA LEU A 121 1.59 -2.99 5.75
C LEU A 121 1.59 -2.69 4.23
N PRO A 122 0.56 -2.05 3.64
CA PRO A 122 0.57 -1.66 2.24
C PRO A 122 1.71 -0.70 1.91
N PHE A 123 2.01 0.22 2.83
CA PHE A 123 3.09 1.18 2.66
C PHE A 123 4.46 0.48 2.69
N VAL A 124 4.66 -0.48 3.60
CA VAL A 124 5.86 -1.32 3.62
C VAL A 124 6.01 -2.08 2.30
N ILE A 125 4.94 -2.70 1.79
CA ILE A 125 4.98 -3.39 0.51
C ILE A 125 5.33 -2.43 -0.63
N TRP A 126 4.73 -1.23 -0.65
CA TRP A 126 5.09 -0.21 -1.63
C TRP A 126 6.58 0.15 -1.56
N ILE A 127 7.16 0.36 -0.37
CA ILE A 127 8.60 0.62 -0.20
C ILE A 127 9.43 -0.50 -0.82
N LEU A 128 9.10 -1.77 -0.53
CA LEU A 128 9.86 -2.92 -1.07
C LEU A 128 9.77 -3.01 -2.60
N VAL A 129 8.58 -2.75 -3.15
CA VAL A 129 8.34 -2.75 -4.61
C VAL A 129 9.06 -1.59 -5.28
N ALA A 130 9.03 -0.41 -4.67
CA ALA A 130 9.65 0.82 -5.17
C ALA A 130 11.14 0.93 -4.83
N TYR A 131 11.69 0.05 -4.00
CA TYR A 131 13.03 0.14 -3.44
C TYR A 131 14.12 0.45 -4.47
N PRO A 132 14.21 -0.22 -5.64
CA PRO A 132 15.27 0.07 -6.62
C PRO A 132 15.20 1.49 -7.21
N VAL A 133 14.01 2.10 -7.21
CA VAL A 133 13.82 3.47 -7.68
C VAL A 133 14.13 4.44 -6.55
N ILE A 134 13.60 4.18 -5.35
CA ILE A 134 13.77 5.04 -4.18
C ILE A 134 15.24 5.10 -3.77
N SER A 135 15.95 3.98 -3.78
CA SER A 135 17.37 3.93 -3.43
C SER A 135 18.23 4.79 -4.36
N GLY A 136 17.88 4.87 -5.65
CA GLY A 136 18.53 5.76 -6.61
C GLY A 136 18.39 7.24 -6.25
N TRP A 137 17.22 7.65 -5.72
CA TRP A 137 17.01 9.04 -5.29
C TRP A 137 17.90 9.45 -4.11
N PHE A 138 18.28 8.49 -3.26
CA PHE A 138 19.17 8.74 -2.13
C PHE A 138 20.65 8.57 -2.48
N ALA A 139 20.99 7.73 -3.46
CA ALA A 139 22.37 7.55 -3.91
C ALA A 139 22.96 8.88 -4.43
N ASP A 140 22.18 9.65 -5.18
CA ASP A 140 22.56 10.98 -5.69
C ASP A 140 22.76 12.03 -4.58
N VAL A 141 22.20 11.81 -3.40
CA VAL A 141 22.31 12.71 -2.24
C VAL A 141 23.45 12.31 -1.31
N LEU A 142 23.73 11.01 -1.19
CA LEU A 142 24.70 10.48 -0.24
C LEU A 142 26.11 10.33 -0.80
N VAL A 143 26.27 10.27 -2.13
CA VAL A 143 27.58 10.24 -2.78
C VAL A 143 27.84 11.61 -3.39
N PRO A 144 28.64 12.49 -2.74
CA PRO A 144 29.04 13.74 -3.38
C PRO A 144 29.81 13.42 -4.68
N PRO A 145 29.62 14.22 -5.75
CA PRO A 145 30.37 14.03 -6.98
C PRO A 145 31.86 14.04 -6.64
N ALA A 146 32.62 13.13 -7.25
CA ALA A 146 34.06 13.14 -7.13
C ALA A 146 34.55 14.56 -7.48
N PRO A 147 35.47 15.15 -6.69
CA PRO A 147 36.01 16.45 -7.03
C PRO A 147 36.50 16.38 -8.48
N GLU A 148 35.99 17.28 -9.32
CA GLU A 148 36.46 17.42 -10.69
C GLU A 148 37.98 17.46 -10.62
N GLU A 149 38.62 16.48 -11.27
CA GLU A 149 40.06 16.39 -11.38
C GLU A 149 40.49 17.71 -11.99
N SER A 150 40.96 18.63 -11.13
CA SER A 150 41.24 20.00 -11.52
C SER A 150 42.22 19.91 -12.67
N ASP A 151 41.81 20.38 -13.84
CA ASP A 151 42.62 20.42 -15.06
C ASP A 151 44.05 20.71 -14.65
N THR A 152 44.89 19.67 -14.70
CA THR A 152 46.31 19.80 -14.43
C THR A 152 46.81 20.78 -15.46
N VAL A 153 47.01 22.02 -15.03
CA VAL A 153 47.57 23.09 -15.84
C VAL A 153 48.87 22.54 -16.40
N ASP A 154 48.88 22.26 -17.69
CA ASP A 154 50.06 21.77 -18.39
C ASP A 154 51.20 22.76 -18.09
N PRO A 155 52.35 22.29 -17.59
CA PRO A 155 53.45 23.19 -17.27
C PRO A 155 53.90 23.92 -18.54
N PRO A 156 54.21 25.23 -18.44
CA PRO A 156 54.65 26.02 -19.59
C PRO A 156 55.93 25.41 -20.19
N ARG A 157 55.92 25.24 -21.52
CA ARG A 157 57.08 24.78 -22.33
C ARG A 157 58.16 25.85 -22.44
#